data_AF-A0A831YEW4-F1
#
_entry.id   AF-A0A831YEW4-F1
#
_cell.length_a   1.000
_cell.length_b   1.000
_cell.length_c   1.000
_cell.angle_alpha   90.00
_cell.angle_beta   90.00
_cell.angle_gamma   90.00
#
_symmetry.space_group_name_H-M   'P 1'
#
loop_
_entity.id
_entity.type
_entity.pdbx_description
1 polymer ?
#
loop_
_entity_poly.entity_id
_entity_poly.type
_entity_poly.pdbx_seq_one_letter_code
_entity_poly.pdbx_strand_id
1 'polypeptide(L)'
;MSGFELKQRVEAIRQKVEERGLGEVLGRVSPGEVASVGADKRRVVIDVDFDTYLRAGARIGEYLGVVTILGSVMLGRVVEVRRRHVAHIAHIQTLYAPVEDLEGLKTPAQIVLEPLTECPIDFLDNCEPTPVYTPVDPLSVVFRPSPEFIAKMLGLPREGILLGMLYAGGFELPVEVRLPERAMYQHVLVVGTTGAGKTVLLKNMALSAI
;
A
#
# COMPACT_ATOMS: atom_id res chain seq x y z
N MET A 1 -13.35 -14.39 22.30
CA MET A 1 -14.21 -13.40 21.63
C MET A 1 -15.31 -14.12 20.88
N SER A 2 -16.55 -13.69 21.02
CA SER A 2 -17.67 -14.23 20.23
C SER A 2 -17.58 -13.79 18.76
N GLY A 3 -18.21 -14.51 17.83
CA GLY A 3 -18.25 -14.10 16.42
C GLY A 3 -18.95 -12.75 16.18
N PHE A 4 -19.82 -12.34 17.11
CA PHE A 4 -20.49 -11.04 17.09
C PHE A 4 -19.51 -9.90 17.46
N GLU A 5 -18.67 -10.10 18.48
CA GLU A 5 -17.62 -9.14 18.87
C GLU A 5 -16.59 -8.92 17.76
N LEU A 6 -16.23 -9.97 17.01
CA LEU A 6 -15.30 -9.85 15.88
C LEU A 6 -15.89 -9.03 14.73
N LYS A 7 -17.17 -9.25 14.39
CA LYS A 7 -17.86 -8.43 13.38
C LYS A 7 -17.92 -6.96 13.77
N GLN A 8 -18.28 -6.68 15.03
CA GLN A 8 -18.28 -5.31 15.55
C GLN A 8 -16.90 -4.67 15.49
N ARG A 9 -15.84 -5.43 15.79
CA ARG A 9 -14.47 -4.93 15.75
C ARG A 9 -14.01 -4.61 14.32
N VAL A 10 -14.34 -5.45 13.33
CA VAL A 10 -14.04 -5.17 11.92
C VAL A 10 -14.76 -3.91 11.44
N GLU A 11 -16.03 -3.73 11.80
CA GLU A 11 -16.80 -2.54 11.44
C GLU A 11 -16.25 -1.28 12.12
N ALA A 12 -15.88 -1.37 13.40
CA ALA A 12 -15.23 -0.27 14.12
C ALA A 12 -13.88 0.12 13.50
N ILE A 13 -13.11 -0.85 13.00
CA ILE A 13 -11.86 -0.58 12.27
C ILE A 13 -12.13 0.15 10.97
N ARG A 14 -13.15 -0.29 10.21
CA ARG A 14 -13.55 0.40 8.98
C ARG A 14 -13.93 1.85 9.26
N GLN A 15 -14.76 2.08 10.28
CA GLN A 15 -15.13 3.43 10.71
C GLN A 15 -13.90 4.25 11.12
N LYS A 16 -12.95 3.66 11.86
CA LYS A 16 -11.68 4.33 12.21
C LYS A 16 -10.87 4.77 10.99
N VAL A 17 -10.85 3.98 9.91
CA VAL A 17 -10.15 4.35 8.66
C VAL A 17 -10.79 5.59 8.03
N GLU A 18 -12.11 5.61 7.95
CA GLU A 18 -12.89 6.71 7.38
C GLU A 18 -12.83 7.97 8.26
N GLU A 19 -13.05 7.86 9.57
CA GLU A 19 -13.05 8.97 10.55
C GLU A 19 -11.68 9.64 10.67
N ARG A 20 -10.59 8.86 10.64
CA ARG A 20 -9.22 9.40 10.69
C ARG A 20 -8.72 9.89 9.34
N GLY A 21 -9.50 9.78 8.27
CA GLY A 21 -9.11 10.19 6.93
C GLY A 21 -7.87 9.45 6.43
N LEU A 22 -7.68 8.18 6.83
CA LEU A 22 -6.50 7.40 6.41
C LEU A 22 -6.55 7.10 4.90
N GLY A 23 -7.75 7.04 4.32
CA GLY A 23 -7.94 6.80 2.90
C GLY A 23 -9.29 6.16 2.56
N GLU A 24 -9.42 5.72 1.31
CA GLU A 24 -10.63 5.09 0.77
C GLU A 24 -10.57 3.56 0.92
N VAL A 25 -11.58 2.94 1.53
CA VAL A 25 -11.61 1.48 1.71
C VAL A 25 -11.76 0.77 0.36
N LEU A 26 -10.84 -0.16 0.05
CA LEU A 26 -10.78 -0.89 -1.22
C LEU A 26 -11.17 -2.36 -1.12
N GLY A 27 -10.97 -3.00 0.03
CA GLY A 27 -11.18 -4.45 0.11
C GLY A 27 -10.73 -5.04 1.44
N ARG A 28 -10.45 -6.34 1.43
CA ARG A 28 -10.07 -7.08 2.62
C ARG A 28 -8.96 -8.08 2.34
N VAL A 29 -8.16 -8.36 3.36
CA VAL A 29 -7.16 -9.43 3.31
C VAL A 29 -7.87 -10.77 3.10
N SER A 30 -7.35 -11.55 2.15
CA SER A 30 -8.01 -12.79 1.72
C SER A 30 -8.12 -13.79 2.87
N PRO A 31 -9.30 -14.39 3.11
CA PRO A 31 -9.44 -15.49 4.06
C PRO A 31 -8.93 -16.83 3.53
N GLY A 32 -8.77 -16.95 2.20
CA GLY A 32 -8.38 -18.19 1.53
C GLY A 32 -6.87 -18.36 1.33
N GLU A 33 -6.08 -17.33 1.60
CA GLU A 33 -4.64 -17.31 1.38
C GLU A 33 -3.91 -17.09 2.70
N VAL A 34 -2.75 -17.73 2.88
CA VAL A 34 -1.94 -17.56 4.09
C VAL A 34 -1.22 -16.21 4.00
N ALA A 35 -1.65 -15.24 4.81
CA ALA A 35 -0.85 -14.05 5.06
C ALA A 35 0.43 -14.46 5.80
N SER A 36 1.59 -14.29 5.18
CA SER A 36 2.88 -14.69 5.75
C SER A 36 3.84 -13.52 5.83
N VAL A 37 4.37 -13.30 7.04
CA VAL A 37 5.41 -12.32 7.33
C VAL A 37 6.58 -13.12 7.90
N GLY A 38 7.64 -13.29 7.09
CA GLY A 38 8.87 -13.99 7.47
C GLY A 38 10.11 -13.24 7.01
N ALA A 39 11.30 -13.74 7.36
CA ALA A 39 12.58 -13.11 7.03
C ALA A 39 12.82 -13.01 5.51
N ASP A 40 12.43 -14.05 4.75
CA ASP A 40 12.74 -14.15 3.32
C ASP A 40 11.55 -13.87 2.38
N LYS A 41 10.32 -13.92 2.90
CA LYS A 41 9.09 -13.66 2.14
C LYS A 41 8.09 -12.90 3.00
N ARG A 42 7.79 -11.66 2.60
CA ARG A 42 6.74 -10.83 3.20
C ARG A 42 5.69 -10.58 2.13
N ARG A 43 4.61 -11.36 2.16
CA ARG A 43 3.53 -11.24 1.18
C ARG A 43 2.19 -11.31 1.87
N VAL A 44 1.35 -10.32 1.56
CA VAL A 44 -0.04 -10.26 2.01
C VAL A 44 -0.91 -10.31 0.76
N VAL A 45 -1.83 -11.28 0.73
CA VAL A 45 -2.77 -11.42 -0.39
C VAL A 45 -4.11 -10.79 0.00
N ILE A 46 -4.61 -9.96 -0.89
CA ILE A 46 -5.82 -9.16 -0.69
C ILE A 46 -6.83 -9.57 -1.75
N ASP A 47 -8.06 -9.78 -1.32
CA ASP A 47 -9.19 -9.94 -2.23
C ASP A 47 -9.94 -8.61 -2.35
N VAL A 48 -10.08 -8.17 -3.59
CA VAL A 48 -10.92 -7.02 -3.96
C VAL A 48 -12.06 -7.55 -4.82
N ASP A 49 -13.30 -7.25 -4.44
CA ASP A 49 -14.47 -7.68 -5.21
C ASP A 49 -14.46 -7.07 -6.63
N PHE A 50 -15.20 -7.69 -7.54
CA PHE A 50 -15.14 -7.34 -8.95
C PHE A 50 -15.54 -5.89 -9.23
N ASP A 51 -16.61 -5.41 -8.59
CA ASP A 51 -17.11 -4.06 -8.80
C ASP A 51 -16.13 -3.01 -8.27
N THR A 52 -15.56 -3.25 -7.09
CA THR A 52 -14.53 -2.36 -6.53
C THR A 52 -13.26 -2.39 -7.38
N TYR A 53 -12.84 -3.56 -7.87
CA TYR A 53 -11.68 -3.67 -8.76
C TYR A 53 -11.89 -2.93 -10.08
N LEU A 54 -13.07 -3.01 -10.68
CA LEU A 54 -13.38 -2.29 -11.92
C LEU A 54 -13.34 -0.77 -11.73
N ARG A 55 -13.87 -0.27 -10.61
CA ARG A 55 -13.91 1.18 -10.34
C ARG A 55 -12.56 1.73 -9.92
N ALA A 56 -11.91 1.07 -8.96
CA ALA A 56 -10.78 1.61 -8.22
C ALA A 56 -9.44 1.01 -8.65
N GLY A 57 -9.43 -0.27 -9.07
CA GLY A 57 -8.24 -1.01 -9.45
C GLY A 57 -7.12 -0.99 -8.42
N ALA A 58 -5.97 -1.57 -8.78
CA ALA A 58 -4.69 -1.26 -8.16
C ALA A 58 -3.59 -1.48 -9.19
N ARG A 59 -2.58 -0.61 -9.21
CA ARG A 59 -1.46 -0.70 -10.14
C ARG A 59 -0.23 -1.27 -9.45
N ILE A 60 0.61 -1.98 -10.21
CA ILE A 60 1.90 -2.45 -9.71
C ILE A 60 2.73 -1.23 -9.28
N GLY A 61 3.29 -1.30 -8.08
CA GLY A 61 4.06 -0.25 -7.43
C GLY A 61 3.25 0.84 -6.74
N GLU A 62 1.92 0.79 -6.78
CA GLU A 62 1.04 1.61 -5.93
C GLU A 62 1.20 1.20 -4.46
N TYR A 63 0.91 2.13 -3.53
CA TYR A 63 0.86 1.84 -2.11
C TYR A 63 -0.56 1.61 -1.64
N LEU A 64 -0.77 0.57 -0.85
CA LEU A 64 -2.03 0.28 -0.16
C LEU A 64 -1.79 0.21 1.35
N GLY A 65 -2.77 0.67 2.12
CA GLY A 65 -2.79 0.54 3.57
C GLY A 65 -3.58 -0.68 4.01
N VAL A 66 -3.15 -1.32 5.10
CA VAL A 66 -3.90 -2.42 5.73
C VAL A 66 -4.03 -2.16 7.22
N VAL A 67 -5.25 -2.18 7.75
CA VAL A 67 -5.51 -2.18 9.19
C VAL A 67 -5.85 -3.57 9.66
N THR A 68 -5.01 -4.12 10.53
CA THR A 68 -5.20 -5.43 11.17
C THR A 68 -6.33 -5.39 12.19
N ILE A 69 -6.95 -6.55 12.43
CA ILE A 69 -8.00 -6.68 13.45
C ILE A 69 -7.43 -6.39 14.85
N LEU A 70 -6.16 -6.73 15.05
CA LEU A 70 -5.42 -6.50 16.29
C LEU A 70 -5.06 -5.04 16.54
N GLY A 71 -5.20 -4.14 15.57
CA GLY A 71 -5.01 -2.69 15.76
C GLY A 71 -3.65 -2.15 15.31
N SER A 72 -2.88 -2.91 14.55
CA SER A 72 -1.74 -2.40 13.78
C SER A 72 -2.22 -1.90 12.41
N VAL A 73 -1.64 -0.81 11.91
CA VAL A 73 -1.78 -0.35 10.54
C VAL A 73 -0.43 -0.49 9.82
N MET A 74 -0.47 -0.91 8.56
CA MET A 74 0.73 -1.05 7.74
C MET A 74 0.57 -0.38 6.38
N LEU A 75 1.70 -0.02 5.79
CA LEU A 75 1.82 0.36 4.39
C LEU A 75 2.45 -0.79 3.62
N GLY A 76 1.85 -1.19 2.49
CA GLY A 76 2.40 -2.17 1.58
C GLY A 76 2.45 -1.65 0.15
N ARG A 77 3.37 -2.19 -0.64
CA ARG A 77 3.51 -1.90 -2.08
C ARG A 77 2.92 -3.03 -2.90
N VAL A 78 2.12 -2.71 -3.90
CA VAL A 78 1.58 -3.70 -4.84
C VAL A 78 2.71 -4.27 -5.68
N VAL A 79 2.91 -5.58 -5.62
CA VAL A 79 3.94 -6.28 -6.41
C VAL A 79 3.32 -7.18 -7.48
N GLU A 80 2.06 -7.55 -7.33
CA GLU A 80 1.36 -8.44 -8.27
C GLU A 80 -0.15 -8.20 -8.22
N VAL A 81 -0.80 -8.28 -9.38
CA VAL A 81 -2.26 -8.26 -9.51
C VAL A 81 -2.67 -9.47 -10.33
N ARG A 82 -3.53 -10.31 -9.77
CA ARG A 82 -4.01 -11.56 -10.35
C ARG A 82 -5.51 -11.50 -10.59
N ARG A 83 -5.92 -11.99 -11.75
CA ARG A 83 -7.31 -12.23 -12.11
C ARG A 83 -7.47 -13.71 -12.39
N ARG A 84 -8.55 -14.31 -11.91
CA ARG A 84 -8.90 -15.70 -12.15
C ARG A 84 -10.27 -15.75 -12.81
N HIS A 85 -10.55 -16.84 -13.50
CA HIS A 85 -11.90 -17.17 -13.97
C HIS A 85 -12.50 -18.21 -13.02
N VAL A 86 -13.83 -18.26 -12.88
CA VAL A 86 -14.50 -19.28 -12.05
C VAL A 86 -14.07 -20.71 -12.42
N ALA A 87 -13.86 -20.97 -13.72
CA ALA A 87 -13.36 -22.25 -14.22
C ALA A 87 -11.99 -22.64 -13.63
N HIS A 88 -11.08 -21.68 -13.45
CA HIS A 88 -9.78 -21.92 -12.81
C HIS A 88 -9.95 -22.26 -11.32
N ILE A 89 -10.86 -21.56 -10.62
CA ILE A 89 -11.14 -21.80 -9.19
C ILE A 89 -11.79 -23.18 -9.01
N ALA A 90 -12.68 -23.56 -9.91
CA ALA A 90 -13.35 -24.86 -9.92
C ALA A 90 -12.48 -26.00 -10.48
N HIS A 91 -11.21 -25.74 -10.81
CA HIS A 91 -10.28 -26.69 -11.42
C HIS A 91 -10.82 -27.38 -12.70
N ILE A 92 -11.65 -26.67 -13.46
CA ILE A 92 -12.18 -27.15 -14.74
C ILE A 92 -11.07 -27.07 -15.78
N GLN A 93 -10.66 -28.22 -16.30
CA GLN A 93 -9.70 -28.32 -17.40
C GLN A 93 -10.44 -28.34 -18.73
N THR A 94 -10.08 -27.43 -19.63
CA THR A 94 -10.57 -27.47 -21.01
C THR A 94 -9.60 -28.25 -21.89
N LEU A 95 -10.12 -29.24 -22.62
CA LEU A 95 -9.31 -30.08 -23.51
C LEU A 95 -9.39 -29.65 -24.98
N TYR A 96 -10.52 -29.09 -25.41
CA TYR A 96 -10.80 -28.87 -26.84
C TYR A 96 -11.22 -27.44 -27.20
N ALA A 97 -11.82 -26.68 -26.27
CA ALA A 97 -12.27 -25.31 -26.51
C ALA A 97 -12.13 -24.46 -25.23
N PRO A 98 -11.84 -23.15 -25.36
CA PRO A 98 -11.81 -22.24 -24.23
C PRO A 98 -13.20 -22.11 -23.58
N VAL A 99 -13.24 -21.79 -22.29
CA VAL A 99 -14.50 -21.44 -21.60
C VAL A 99 -14.89 -20.02 -22.01
N GLU A 100 -16.06 -19.85 -22.62
CA GLU A 100 -16.59 -18.55 -23.07
C GLU A 100 -17.71 -18.03 -22.15
N ASP A 101 -17.57 -18.22 -20.85
CA ASP A 101 -18.53 -17.70 -19.86
C ASP A 101 -18.07 -16.34 -19.33
N LEU A 102 -18.72 -15.25 -19.75
CA LEU A 102 -18.36 -13.91 -19.29
C LEU A 102 -18.73 -13.67 -17.82
N GLU A 103 -19.75 -14.37 -17.28
CA GLU A 103 -20.14 -14.23 -15.87
C GLU A 103 -19.06 -14.80 -14.94
N GLY A 104 -18.34 -15.82 -15.41
CA GLY A 104 -17.20 -16.41 -14.72
C GLY A 104 -16.01 -15.46 -14.53
N LEU A 105 -16.02 -14.26 -15.13
CA LEU A 105 -15.07 -13.19 -14.85
C LEU A 105 -15.39 -12.41 -13.57
N LYS A 106 -16.60 -12.49 -13.00
CA LYS A 106 -17.00 -11.74 -11.79
C LYS A 106 -16.39 -12.28 -10.49
N THR A 107 -15.22 -12.91 -10.55
CA THR A 107 -14.46 -13.32 -9.36
C THR A 107 -13.71 -12.13 -8.75
N PRO A 108 -13.36 -12.18 -7.46
CA PRO A 108 -12.46 -11.19 -6.87
C PRO A 108 -11.10 -11.12 -7.58
N ALA A 109 -10.51 -9.93 -7.65
CA ALA A 109 -9.11 -9.76 -8.00
C ALA A 109 -8.23 -10.03 -6.78
N GLN A 110 -7.10 -10.71 -6.99
CA GLN A 110 -6.11 -10.97 -5.96
C GLN A 110 -4.94 -10.00 -6.11
N ILE A 111 -4.67 -9.21 -5.08
CA ILE A 111 -3.58 -8.23 -5.07
C ILE A 111 -2.55 -8.70 -4.06
N VAL A 112 -1.29 -8.81 -4.48
CA VAL A 112 -0.19 -9.19 -3.60
C VAL A 112 0.55 -7.93 -3.19
N LEU A 113 0.61 -7.69 -1.89
CA LEU A 113 1.40 -6.63 -1.28
C LEU A 113 2.70 -7.15 -0.72
N GLU A 114 3.74 -6.36 -0.90
CA GLU A 114 4.96 -6.38 -0.10
C GLU A 114 4.80 -5.37 1.06
N PRO A 115 4.68 -5.83 2.31
CA PRO A 115 4.60 -4.96 3.48
C PRO A 115 5.92 -4.20 3.68
N LEU A 116 5.82 -2.89 3.89
CA LEU A 116 6.97 -1.98 4.05
C LEU A 116 7.14 -1.56 5.50
N THR A 117 6.14 -0.89 6.06
CA THR A 117 6.19 -0.33 7.40
C THR A 117 4.89 -0.54 8.17
N GLU A 118 4.97 -0.60 9.49
CA GLU A 118 3.83 -0.70 10.40
C GLU A 118 3.92 0.29 11.57
N CYS A 119 2.75 0.62 12.10
CA CYS A 119 2.53 1.42 13.29
C CYS A 119 1.29 0.91 14.05
N PRO A 120 1.25 1.01 15.38
CA PRO A 120 0.00 0.84 16.13
C PRO A 120 -0.99 1.94 15.74
N ILE A 121 -2.23 1.58 15.39
CA ILE A 121 -3.23 2.54 14.90
C ILE A 121 -3.56 3.62 15.93
N ASP A 122 -3.64 3.25 17.21
CA ASP A 122 -4.02 4.17 18.28
C ASP A 122 -2.92 5.21 18.55
N PHE A 123 -1.68 4.95 18.12
CA PHE A 123 -0.52 5.83 18.26
C PHE A 123 0.03 6.35 16.93
N LEU A 124 -0.74 6.25 15.83
CA LEU A 124 -0.27 6.56 14.47
C LEU A 124 0.43 7.93 14.34
N ASP A 125 -0.09 8.96 15.01
CA ASP A 125 0.47 10.32 14.94
C ASP A 125 1.88 10.41 15.56
N ASN A 126 2.10 9.70 16.66
CA ASN A 126 3.34 9.71 17.44
C ASN A 126 4.24 8.50 17.16
N CYS A 127 3.83 7.62 16.26
CA CYS A 127 4.60 6.44 15.90
C CYS A 127 5.74 6.78 14.93
N GLU A 128 6.90 6.18 15.17
CA GLU A 128 7.95 6.04 14.16
C GLU A 128 7.71 4.73 13.40
N PRO A 129 7.46 4.77 12.07
CA PRO A 129 7.18 3.56 11.31
C PRO A 129 8.34 2.58 11.37
N THR A 130 8.03 1.33 11.71
CA THR A 130 9.01 0.23 11.77
C THR A 130 8.75 -0.77 10.66
N PRO A 131 9.73 -1.60 10.26
CA PRO A 131 9.46 -2.70 9.34
C PRO A 131 8.36 -3.62 9.88
N VAL A 132 7.57 -4.21 8.98
CA VAL A 132 6.45 -5.08 9.38
C VAL A 132 6.96 -6.39 9.99
N TYR A 133 6.63 -6.63 11.26
CA TYR A 133 6.86 -7.90 11.98
C TYR A 133 5.55 -8.55 12.43
N THR A 134 4.45 -7.81 12.45
CA THR A 134 3.15 -8.32 12.88
C THR A 134 2.49 -9.09 11.73
N PRO A 135 1.98 -10.32 11.97
CA PRO A 135 1.19 -11.02 10.97
C PRO A 135 -0.10 -10.27 10.68
N VAL A 136 -0.55 -10.36 9.44
CA VAL A 136 -1.78 -9.70 9.01
C VAL A 136 -2.94 -10.66 9.16
N ASP A 137 -3.94 -10.31 9.97
CA ASP A 137 -5.11 -11.15 10.15
C ASP A 137 -5.90 -11.24 8.83
N PRO A 138 -6.42 -12.43 8.48
CA PRO A 138 -7.45 -12.54 7.46
C PRO A 138 -8.62 -11.60 7.74
N LEU A 139 -9.27 -11.09 6.69
CA LEU A 139 -10.38 -10.12 6.78
C LEU A 139 -10.00 -8.72 7.30
N SER A 140 -8.72 -8.45 7.54
CA SER A 140 -8.21 -7.09 7.80
C SER A 140 -8.64 -6.12 6.70
N VAL A 141 -8.86 -4.85 7.07
CA VAL A 141 -9.38 -3.83 6.16
C VAL A 141 -8.25 -3.28 5.30
N VAL A 142 -8.48 -3.18 4.00
CA VAL A 142 -7.53 -2.63 3.03
C VAL A 142 -8.08 -1.32 2.48
N PHE A 143 -7.23 -0.31 2.38
CA PHE A 143 -7.60 1.01 1.90
C PHE A 143 -6.53 1.63 1.00
N ARG A 144 -6.93 2.53 0.11
CA ARG A 144 -6.06 3.41 -0.66
C ARG A 144 -5.65 4.58 0.24
N PRO A 145 -4.38 4.68 0.66
CA PRO A 145 -3.96 5.65 1.64
C PRO A 145 -3.97 7.08 1.10
N SER A 146 -4.19 8.05 2.00
CA SER A 146 -3.98 9.47 1.72
C SER A 146 -2.50 9.79 1.52
N PRO A 147 -2.16 10.87 0.81
CA PRO A 147 -0.77 11.27 0.61
C PRO A 147 -0.03 11.52 1.93
N GLU A 148 -0.71 12.09 2.92
CA GLU A 148 -0.17 12.34 4.26
C GLU A 148 0.16 11.04 4.98
N PHE A 149 -0.69 10.03 4.83
CA PHE A 149 -0.47 8.69 5.38
C PHE A 149 0.75 8.03 4.72
N ILE A 150 0.86 8.09 3.39
CA ILE A 150 2.03 7.55 2.66
C ILE A 150 3.31 8.24 3.16
N ALA A 151 3.33 9.57 3.23
CA ALA A 151 4.47 10.34 3.69
C ALA A 151 4.90 9.93 5.11
N LYS A 152 3.93 9.85 6.03
CA LYS A 152 4.16 9.43 7.41
C LYS A 152 4.72 8.02 7.49
N MET A 153 4.10 7.06 6.82
CA MET A 153 4.49 5.65 6.90
C MET A 153 5.83 5.36 6.20
N LEU A 154 6.21 6.14 5.20
CA LEU A 154 7.54 6.07 4.58
C LEU A 154 8.61 6.84 5.39
N GLY A 155 8.23 7.52 6.47
CA GLY A 155 9.15 8.33 7.28
C GLY A 155 9.70 9.54 6.51
N LEU A 156 8.95 10.06 5.53
CA LEU A 156 9.38 11.22 4.76
C LEU A 156 9.42 12.48 5.65
N PRO A 157 10.47 13.29 5.55
CA PRO A 157 10.56 14.56 6.28
C PRO A 157 9.42 15.51 5.91
N ARG A 158 8.81 16.14 6.92
CA ARG A 158 7.74 17.15 6.72
C ARG A 158 8.30 18.53 6.37
N GLU A 159 9.53 18.81 6.80
CA GLU A 159 10.19 20.10 6.65
C GLU A 159 11.54 19.95 5.96
N GLY A 160 12.03 21.06 5.41
CA GLY A 160 13.27 21.15 4.66
C GLY A 160 13.06 21.35 3.16
N ILE A 161 14.13 21.12 2.41
CA ILE A 161 14.23 21.50 1.00
C ILE A 161 13.41 20.53 0.15
N LEU A 162 12.43 21.04 -0.59
CA LEU A 162 11.64 20.25 -1.52
C LEU A 162 12.53 19.71 -2.66
N LEU A 163 12.57 18.39 -2.81
CA LEU A 163 13.26 17.72 -3.91
C LEU A 163 12.32 17.45 -5.09
N GLY A 164 11.04 17.24 -4.81
CA GLY A 164 10.02 16.93 -5.80
C GLY A 164 8.92 16.05 -5.21
N MET A 165 8.25 15.30 -6.08
CA MET A 165 7.16 14.40 -5.71
C MET A 165 7.61 12.94 -5.72
N LEU A 166 6.98 12.10 -4.91
CA LEU A 166 7.27 10.68 -4.82
C LEU A 166 6.87 9.98 -6.12
N TYR A 167 7.82 9.30 -6.76
CA TYR A 167 7.55 8.48 -7.93
C TYR A 167 7.53 6.99 -7.54
N ALA A 168 6.40 6.32 -7.75
CA ALA A 168 6.23 4.91 -7.44
C ALA A 168 5.34 4.23 -8.49
N GLY A 169 5.66 2.98 -8.86
CA GLY A 169 4.83 2.21 -9.80
C GLY A 169 4.71 2.78 -11.21
N GLY A 170 5.64 3.65 -11.62
CA GLY A 170 5.62 4.27 -12.95
C GLY A 170 4.80 5.55 -13.04
N PHE A 171 4.35 6.09 -11.91
CA PHE A 171 3.60 7.35 -11.85
C PHE A 171 4.03 8.22 -10.66
N GLU A 172 3.77 9.51 -10.79
CA GLU A 172 3.99 10.47 -9.72
C GLU A 172 2.81 10.44 -8.75
N LEU A 173 3.11 10.36 -7.46
CA LEU A 173 2.15 10.46 -6.37
C LEU A 173 2.15 11.89 -5.82
N PRO A 174 1.01 12.41 -5.35
CA PRO A 174 0.91 13.73 -4.75
C PRO A 174 1.51 13.78 -3.33
N VAL A 175 2.70 13.20 -3.15
CA VAL A 175 3.45 13.11 -1.89
C VAL A 175 4.77 13.83 -2.07
N GLU A 176 5.00 14.91 -1.33
CA GLU A 176 6.26 15.66 -1.39
C GLU A 176 7.42 14.85 -0.78
N VAL A 177 8.58 14.91 -1.43
CA VAL A 177 9.84 14.38 -0.90
C VAL A 177 10.74 15.55 -0.56
N ARG A 178 11.14 15.64 0.71
CA ARG A 178 11.96 16.73 1.24
C ARG A 178 13.28 16.20 1.79
N LEU A 179 14.32 17.01 1.65
CA LEU A 179 15.60 16.80 2.30
C LEU A 179 15.63 17.62 3.60
N PRO A 180 15.87 17.01 4.78
CA PRO A 180 15.97 17.76 6.03
C PRO A 180 17.12 18.77 5.95
N GLU A 181 16.91 19.99 6.45
CA GLU A 181 17.95 21.04 6.42
C GLU A 181 19.25 20.61 7.10
N ARG A 182 19.14 19.81 8.17
CA ARG A 182 20.29 19.23 8.87
C ARG A 182 21.22 18.43 7.96
N ALA A 183 20.69 17.78 6.92
CA ALA A 183 21.50 17.03 5.95
C ALA A 183 22.40 17.96 5.11
N MET A 184 21.99 19.22 4.88
CA MET A 184 22.79 20.21 4.15
C MET A 184 24.00 20.70 4.96
N TYR A 185 23.91 20.72 6.29
CA TYR A 185 25.03 21.09 7.16
C TYR A 185 26.06 19.98 7.36
N GLN A 186 25.71 18.74 6.99
CA GLN A 186 26.63 17.61 7.01
C GLN A 186 27.40 17.59 5.69
N HIS A 187 27.11 16.63 4.81
CA HIS A 187 27.68 16.57 3.46
C HIS A 187 26.64 15.94 2.53
N VAL A 188 26.49 16.47 1.32
CA VAL A 188 25.61 15.93 0.28
C VAL A 188 26.45 15.56 -0.94
N LEU A 189 26.36 14.30 -1.37
CA LEU A 189 27.00 13.81 -2.60
C LEU A 189 25.93 13.53 -3.65
N VAL A 190 25.99 14.25 -4.78
CA VAL A 190 25.09 14.05 -5.93
C VAL A 190 25.85 13.37 -7.06
N VAL A 191 25.48 12.12 -7.38
CA VAL A 191 26.10 11.32 -8.44
C VAL A 191 25.10 11.05 -9.56
N GLY A 192 25.58 10.98 -10.80
CA GLY A 192 24.77 10.69 -11.98
C GLY A 192 25.58 10.89 -13.26
N THR A 193 25.12 10.34 -14.37
CA THR A 193 25.76 10.50 -15.68
C THR A 193 25.50 11.90 -16.28
N THR A 194 26.18 12.24 -17.39
CA THR A 194 25.87 13.47 -18.15
C THR A 194 24.45 13.39 -18.69
N GLY A 195 23.68 14.47 -18.54
CA GLY A 195 22.25 14.48 -18.93
C GLY A 195 21.28 13.92 -17.87
N ALA A 196 21.75 13.32 -16.78
CA ALA A 196 20.89 12.78 -15.72
C ALA A 196 20.23 13.84 -14.81
N GLY A 197 20.38 15.13 -15.12
CA GLY A 197 19.70 16.19 -14.37
C GLY A 197 20.39 16.69 -13.09
N LYS A 198 21.65 16.32 -12.80
CA LYS A 198 22.38 16.81 -11.59
C LYS A 198 22.33 18.32 -11.41
N THR A 199 22.60 19.08 -12.48
CA THR A 199 22.57 20.55 -12.46
C THR A 199 21.16 21.09 -12.21
N VAL A 200 20.13 20.40 -12.71
CA VAL A 200 18.72 20.77 -12.50
C VAL A 200 18.33 20.54 -11.05
N LEU A 201 18.70 19.38 -10.49
CA LEU A 201 18.47 19.05 -9.08
C LEU A 201 19.06 20.12 -8.16
N LEU A 202 20.34 20.47 -8.35
CA LEU A 202 21.00 21.48 -7.51
C LEU A 202 20.38 22.88 -7.64
N LYS A 203 19.97 23.29 -8.84
CA LYS A 203 19.27 24.57 -9.05
C LYS A 203 17.93 24.58 -8.32
N ASN A 204 17.15 23.50 -8.43
CA ASN A 204 15.86 23.40 -7.77
C ASN A 204 16.01 23.39 -6.25
N MET A 205 16.99 22.64 -5.72
CA MET A 205 17.30 22.66 -4.28
C MET A 205 17.66 24.06 -3.78
N ALA A 206 18.48 24.81 -4.55
CA ALA A 206 18.85 26.18 -4.18
C ALA A 206 17.65 27.13 -4.23
N LEU A 207 16.77 27.00 -5.22
CA LEU A 207 15.55 27.80 -5.32
C LEU A 207 14.56 27.48 -4.20
N SER A 208 14.46 26.22 -3.79
CA SER A 208 13.57 25.76 -2.72
C SER A 208 14.10 26.02 -1.30
N ALA A 209 15.35 26.50 -1.17
CA ALA A 209 15.96 26.87 0.10
C ALA A 209 15.86 28.37 0.43
N ILE A 210 15.29 29.16 -0.50
CA ILE A 210 15.04 30.61 -0.38
C ILE A 210 13.57 30.82 -0.02
#